data_AF-A0A356J2H4-F1
#
_entry.id   AF-A0A356J2H4-F1
#
_cell.length_a   1.000
_cell.length_b   1.000
_cell.length_c   1.000
_cell.angle_alpha   90.00
_cell.angle_beta   90.00
_cell.angle_gamma   90.00
#
_symmetry.space_group_name_H-M   'P 1'
#
loop_
_entity.id
_entity.type
_entity.pdbx_description
1 polymer ?
#
loop_
_entity_poly.entity_id
_entity_poly.type
_entity_poly.pdbx_seq_one_letter_code
_entity_poly.pdbx_strand_id
1 'polypeptide(L)'
;SVLNQVCLHQSIIGLETKTALDKFGVKPDVIIGCAGGGSNLAGLIAPFMREKLRGESDCRIVAVEPASCPSFTRGRFAYDYCDTGRV
;
A
#
# COMPACT_ATOMS: atom_id res chain seq x y z
N SER A 1 -1.80 -12.28 -7.03
CA SER A 1 -2.41 -11.24 -6.15
C SER A 1 -1.43 -10.13 -5.77
N VAL A 2 -0.11 -10.36 -5.82
CA VAL A 2 0.92 -9.43 -5.29
C VAL A 2 1.96 -8.94 -6.33
N LEU A 3 1.66 -9.12 -7.61
CA LEU A 3 2.59 -8.79 -8.70
C LEU A 3 2.54 -7.30 -9.04
N ASN A 4 3.64 -6.77 -9.57
CA ASN A 4 3.79 -5.35 -9.91
C ASN A 4 2.65 -4.82 -10.78
N GLN A 5 2.22 -5.58 -11.79
CA GLN A 5 1.10 -5.16 -12.64
C GLN A 5 -0.21 -5.01 -11.86
N VAL A 6 -0.45 -5.82 -10.83
CA VAL A 6 -1.67 -5.71 -10.00
C VAL A 6 -1.63 -4.43 -9.19
N CYS A 7 -0.50 -4.15 -8.52
CA CYS A 7 -0.31 -2.91 -7.76
C CYS A 7 -0.43 -1.67 -8.67
N LEU A 8 0.11 -1.75 -9.90
CA LEU A 8 -0.01 -0.67 -10.89
C LEU A 8 -1.47 -0.42 -11.28
N HIS A 9 -2.25 -1.46 -11.58
CA HIS A 9 -3.67 -1.28 -11.92
C HIS A 9 -4.48 -0.74 -10.73
N GLN A 10 -4.14 -1.17 -9.51
CA GLN A 10 -4.77 -0.69 -8.28
C GLN A 10 -4.34 0.75 -7.92
N SER A 11 -3.31 1.32 -8.56
CA SER A 11 -2.84 2.70 -8.28
C SER A 11 -3.90 3.77 -8.57
N ILE A 12 -4.93 3.43 -9.36
CA ILE A 12 -6.09 4.30 -9.58
C ILE A 12 -6.75 4.72 -8.26
N ILE A 13 -6.77 3.84 -7.25
CA ILE A 13 -7.31 4.14 -5.91
C ILE A 13 -6.59 5.34 -5.30
N GLY A 14 -5.26 5.33 -5.32
CA GLY A 14 -4.45 6.42 -4.79
C GLY A 14 -4.59 7.70 -5.60
N LEU A 15 -4.62 7.60 -6.93
CA LEU A 15 -4.75 8.76 -7.82
C LEU A 15 -6.08 9.49 -7.63
N GLU A 16 -7.19 8.75 -7.51
CA GLU A 16 -8.50 9.31 -7.24
C GLU A 16 -8.58 9.89 -5.82
N THR A 17 -8.04 9.19 -4.82
CA THR A 17 -7.98 9.66 -3.44
C THR A 17 -7.21 10.98 -3.34
N LYS A 18 -6.03 11.07 -3.97
CA LYS A 18 -5.24 12.30 -4.00
C LYS A 18 -6.01 13.45 -4.68
N THR A 19 -6.62 13.18 -5.83
CA THR A 19 -7.43 14.19 -6.54
C THR A 19 -8.58 14.70 -5.68
N ALA A 20 -9.25 13.82 -4.93
CA ALA A 20 -10.30 14.20 -4.00
C ALA A 20 -9.75 15.05 -2.84
N LEU A 21 -8.65 14.63 -2.21
CA LEU A 21 -8.01 15.36 -1.12
C LEU A 21 -7.53 16.76 -1.56
N ASP A 22 -6.91 16.87 -2.74
CA ASP A 22 -6.50 18.13 -3.35
C ASP A 22 -7.71 19.05 -3.58
N LYS A 23 -8.84 18.51 -4.07
CA LYS A 23 -10.09 19.25 -4.26
C LYS A 23 -10.63 19.84 -2.96
N PHE A 24 -10.44 19.17 -1.83
CA PHE A 24 -10.87 19.63 -0.51
C PHE A 24 -9.77 20.37 0.27
N GLY A 25 -8.57 20.53 -0.31
CA GLY A 25 -7.43 21.16 0.37
C GLY A 25 -6.94 20.39 1.60
N VAL A 26 -7.20 19.07 1.67
CA VAL A 26 -6.85 18.23 2.81
C VAL A 26 -5.53 17.53 2.53
N LYS A 27 -4.57 17.63 3.46
CA LYS A 27 -3.36 16.81 3.45
C LYS A 27 -3.47 15.72 4.51
N PRO A 28 -3.26 14.44 4.16
CA PRO A 28 -3.35 13.37 5.15
C PRO A 28 -2.07 13.32 5.99
N ASP A 29 -2.22 13.31 7.31
CA ASP A 29 -1.11 13.03 8.24
C ASP A 29 -0.82 11.53 8.32
N VAL A 30 -1.87 10.71 8.22
CA VAL A 30 -1.80 9.26 8.33
C VAL A 30 -2.68 8.61 7.26
N ILE A 31 -2.14 7.62 6.55
CA ILE A 31 -2.88 6.74 5.66
C ILE A 31 -2.80 5.33 6.21
N ILE A 32 -3.96 4.68 6.36
CA ILE A 32 -4.08 3.35 6.94
C ILE A 32 -4.79 2.45 5.93
N GLY A 33 -4.31 1.22 5.77
CA GLY A 33 -5.00 0.22 4.96
C GLY A 33 -4.65 -1.21 5.36
N CYS A 34 -5.55 -2.13 5.04
CA CYS A 34 -5.36 -3.54 5.34
C CYS A 34 -4.45 -4.24 4.32
N ALA A 35 -3.66 -5.18 4.79
CA ALA A 35 -2.73 -5.95 3.99
C ALA A 35 -3.00 -7.46 4.15
N GLY A 36 -3.72 -8.02 3.17
CA GLY A 36 -3.65 -9.45 2.87
C GLY A 36 -2.45 -9.70 1.95
N GLY A 37 -2.68 -9.69 0.63
CA GLY A 37 -1.60 -9.59 -0.35
C GLY A 37 -1.01 -8.17 -0.51
N GLY A 38 -1.68 -7.15 0.03
CA GLY A 38 -1.18 -5.76 0.04
C GLY A 38 -1.44 -4.94 -1.23
N SER A 39 -2.05 -5.50 -2.28
CA SER A 39 -2.28 -4.78 -3.55
C SER A 39 -3.19 -3.55 -3.41
N ASN A 40 -4.26 -3.64 -2.61
CA ASN A 40 -5.14 -2.49 -2.32
C ASN A 40 -4.36 -1.36 -1.62
N LEU A 41 -3.55 -1.70 -0.61
CA LEU A 41 -2.76 -0.74 0.15
C LEU A 41 -1.70 -0.11 -0.74
N ALA A 42 -0.97 -0.92 -1.52
CA ALA A 42 0.02 -0.46 -2.48
C ALA A 42 -0.59 0.52 -3.49
N GLY A 43 -1.78 0.21 -4.02
CA GLY A 43 -2.51 1.09 -4.93
C GLY A 43 -2.92 2.42 -4.29
N LEU A 44 -3.44 2.39 -3.07
CA LEU A 44 -3.82 3.57 -2.30
C LEU A 44 -2.61 4.48 -2.00
N ILE A 45 -1.51 3.90 -1.50
CA ILE A 45 -0.38 4.70 -0.99
C ILE A 45 0.58 5.15 -2.09
N ALA A 46 0.55 4.57 -3.29
CA ALA A 46 1.52 4.83 -4.36
C ALA A 46 1.81 6.33 -4.61
N PRO A 47 0.80 7.22 -4.79
CA PRO A 47 1.07 8.63 -5.02
C PRO A 47 1.60 9.35 -3.77
N PHE A 48 1.15 8.98 -2.58
CA PHE A 48 1.61 9.58 -1.32
C PHE A 48 3.03 9.14 -0.94
N MET A 49 3.36 7.88 -1.22
CA MET A 49 4.72 7.37 -1.07
C MET A 49 5.67 8.06 -2.05
N ARG A 50 5.24 8.35 -3.28
CA ARG A 50 6.01 9.16 -4.23
C ARG A 50 6.34 10.54 -3.67
N GLU A 51 5.37 11.26 -3.09
CA GLU A 51 5.60 12.55 -2.45
C GLU A 51 6.56 12.44 -1.27
N LYS A 52 6.38 11.42 -0.43
CA LYS A 52 7.25 11.16 0.72
C LYS A 52 8.70 10.89 0.30
N LEU A 53 8.92 10.07 -0.72
CA LEU A 53 10.26 9.78 -1.27
C LEU A 53 10.94 11.00 -1.89
N ARG A 54 10.17 12.01 -2.30
CA ARG A 54 10.67 13.30 -2.81
C ARG A 54 10.88 14.34 -1.72
N GLY A 55 10.51 14.06 -0.48
CA GLY A 55 10.55 15.03 0.63
C GLY A 55 9.43 16.08 0.57
N GLU A 56 8.38 15.85 -0.22
CA GLU A 56 7.24 16.78 -0.38
C GLU A 56 6.19 16.61 0.73
N SER A 57 6.19 15.47 1.41
CA SER A 57 5.24 15.08 2.47
C SER A 57 5.92 14.17 3.49
N ASP A 58 5.49 14.23 4.76
CA ASP A 58 5.90 13.26 5.79
C ASP A 58 4.75 12.36 6.26
N CYS A 59 3.72 12.18 5.41
CA CYS A 59 2.57 11.32 5.71
C CYS A 59 3.01 9.96 6.27
N ARG A 60 2.44 9.56 7.41
CA ARG A 60 2.69 8.26 8.02
C ARG A 60 1.83 7.21 7.32
N ILE A 61 2.43 6.09 6.95
CA ILE A 61 1.70 4.98 6.32
C ILE A 61 1.66 3.82 7.30
N VAL A 62 0.47 3.29 7.58
CA VAL A 62 0.24 2.19 8.52
C VAL A 62 -0.44 1.04 7.78
N ALA A 63 0.30 -0.05 7.59
CA ALA A 63 -0.25 -1.29 7.09
C ALA A 63 -0.78 -2.14 8.25
N VAL A 64 -2.00 -2.66 8.11
CA VAL A 64 -2.65 -3.48 9.13
C VAL A 64 -2.83 -4.91 8.64
N GLU A 65 -2.42 -5.89 9.42
CA GLU A 65 -2.57 -7.31 9.12
C GLU A 65 -3.35 -8.04 10.23
N PRO A 66 -3.94 -9.23 9.96
CA PRO A 66 -4.60 -10.01 10.99
C PRO A 66 -3.61 -10.73 11.92
N ALA A 67 -3.88 -10.73 13.22
CA ALA A 67 -3.05 -11.45 14.21
C ALA A 67 -3.00 -12.97 13.97
N SER A 68 -4.00 -13.54 13.30
CA SER A 68 -4.10 -14.96 12.94
C SER A 68 -3.19 -15.35 11.76
N CYS A 69 -2.78 -14.40 10.91
CA CYS A 69 -1.87 -14.62 9.78
C CYS A 69 -0.82 -13.49 9.71
N PRO A 70 0.17 -13.50 10.62
CA PRO A 70 1.07 -12.38 10.94
C PRO A 70 2.29 -12.26 9.99
N SER A 71 2.06 -12.10 8.70
CA SER A 71 3.10 -12.05 7.65
C SER A 71 4.05 -10.84 7.74
N PHE A 72 3.64 -9.71 8.33
CA PHE A 72 4.44 -8.49 8.45
C PHE A 72 5.14 -8.39 9.82
N THR A 73 4.45 -8.76 10.89
CA THR A 73 4.94 -8.64 12.26
C THR A 73 5.75 -9.85 12.72
N ARG A 74 5.54 -11.03 12.12
CA ARG A 74 6.26 -12.27 12.45
C ARG A 74 6.77 -13.03 11.22
N GLY A 75 6.59 -12.50 10.01
CA GLY A 75 7.08 -13.13 8.78
C GLY A 75 8.59 -12.98 8.59
N ARG A 76 9.13 -13.73 7.63
CA ARG A 76 10.54 -13.64 7.21
C ARG A 76 10.61 -12.95 5.86
N PHE A 77 11.49 -11.96 5.73
CA PHE A 77 11.76 -11.33 4.45
C PHE A 77 12.79 -12.17 3.67
N ALA A 78 12.28 -13.06 2.82
CA ALA A 78 13.07 -13.97 2.00
C ALA A 78 12.32 -14.26 0.69
N TYR A 79 13.02 -14.83 -0.29
CA TYR A 79 12.36 -15.37 -1.48
C TYR A 79 11.47 -16.56 -1.12
N ASP A 80 10.24 -16.56 -1.64
CA ASP A 80 9.26 -17.64 -1.47
C ASP A 80 8.28 -17.64 -2.66
N TYR A 81 7.50 -18.71 -2.80
CA TYR A 81 6.50 -18.86 -3.85
C TYR A 81 5.28 -17.96 -3.62
N CYS A 82 4.78 -17.36 -4.70
CA CYS A 82 3.66 -16.41 -4.62
C CYS A 82 2.28 -17.09 -4.49
N ASP A 83 2.23 -18.40 -4.69
CA ASP A 83 1.06 -19.25 -4.57
C ASP A 83 1.46 -20.64 -4.02
N THR A 84 0.47 -21.40 -3.55
CA THR A 84 0.70 -22.72 -2.95
C THR A 84 1.01 -23.83 -3.97
N GLY A 85 0.72 -23.60 -5.26
CA GLY A 85 1.09 -24.48 -6.37
C GLY A 85 2.58 -24.42 -6.71
N ARG A 86 3.32 -23.43 -6.19
CA ARG A 86 4.77 -23.26 -6.36
C ARG A 86 5.18 -23.11 -7.83
N VAL A 87 4.39 -22.38 -8.60
CA VAL A 87 4.62 -22.14 -10.04
C VAL A 87 5.05 -20.70 -10.28
#